data_AF-A0A7S7S313-F1
#
_entry.id   AF-A0A7S7S313-F1
#
_cell.length_a   1.000
_cell.length_b   1.000
_cell.length_c   1.000
_cell.angle_alpha   90.00
_cell.angle_beta   90.00
_cell.angle_gamma   90.00
#
_symmetry.space_group_name_H-M   'P 1'
#
loop_
_entity.id
_entity.type
_entity.pdbx_description
1 polymer ?
#
loop_
_entity_poly.entity_id
_entity_poly.type
_entity_poly.pdbx_seq_one_letter_code
_entity_poly.pdbx_strand_id
1 'polypeptide(L)' 'MHGELPLFEAYRVKHLAQKGSDRITNAVALCRNCHQCSHRAREQTPAVTADARLKLLDRTEANP' A
#
# COMPACT_ATOMS: atom_id res chain seq x y z
N MET A 1 -9.63 14.63 26.92
CA MET A 1 -9.34 13.23 26.53
C MET A 1 -8.57 13.28 25.22
N HIS A 2 -7.26 13.06 25.27
CA HIS A 2 -6.41 12.99 24.08
C HIS A 2 -6.80 11.75 23.30
N GLY A 3 -7.54 11.93 22.20
CA GLY A 3 -7.83 10.86 21.27
C GLY A 3 -6.57 10.58 20.46
N GLU A 4 -5.79 9.59 20.88
CA GLU A 4 -4.68 9.08 20.09
C GLU A 4 -5.25 8.48 18.81
N LEU A 5 -5.08 9.19 17.69
CA LEU A 5 -5.44 8.66 16.38
C LEU A 5 -4.57 7.42 16.12
N PRO A 6 -5.15 6.35 15.56
CA PRO A 6 -4.37 5.17 15.24
C PRO A 6 -3.29 5.52 14.22
N LEU A 7 -2.04 5.19 14.55
CA LEU A 7 -0.88 5.51 13.71
C LEU A 7 -0.81 4.56 12.51
N PHE A 8 -1.17 5.08 11.34
CA PHE A 8 -1.01 4.41 10.06
C PHE A 8 -0.04 5.16 9.15
N GLU A 9 0.74 4.42 8.37
CA GLU A 9 1.67 4.92 7.37
C GLU A 9 1.07 4.74 5.97
N ALA A 10 1.16 5.76 5.12
CA ALA A 10 0.68 5.70 3.75
C ALA A 10 1.68 4.93 2.87
N TYR A 11 1.30 3.72 2.47
CA TYR A 11 2.06 2.91 1.52
C TYR A 11 1.59 3.19 0.10
N ARG A 12 2.53 3.42 -0.83
CA ARG A 12 2.19 3.61 -2.25
C ARG A 12 2.17 2.27 -2.99
N VAL A 13 0.98 1.88 -3.44
CA VAL A 13 0.73 0.61 -4.12
C VAL A 13 1.65 0.48 -5.32
N LYS A 14 1.77 1.47 -6.18
CA LYS A 14 2.80 1.53 -7.22
C LYS A 14 3.85 2.55 -6.82
N HIS A 15 5.13 2.16 -6.85
CA HIS A 15 6.22 3.08 -6.52
C HIS A 15 6.22 4.30 -7.44
N LEU A 16 6.42 5.48 -6.88
CA LEU A 16 6.56 6.72 -7.66
C LEU A 16 7.71 6.60 -8.68
N ALA A 17 8.82 5.96 -8.27
CA ALA A 17 9.96 5.65 -9.15
C ALA A 17 9.61 4.78 -10.36
N GLN A 18 8.53 3.99 -10.28
CA GLN A 18 8.02 3.14 -11.37
C GLN A 18 6.81 3.77 -12.08
N LYS A 19 6.68 5.10 -12.06
CA LYS A 19 5.52 5.82 -12.61
C LYS A 19 4.21 5.49 -11.89
N GLY A 20 4.26 5.33 -10.57
CA GLY A 20 3.08 5.37 -9.71
C GLY A 20 2.60 6.79 -9.50
N SER A 21 1.29 7.00 -9.38
CA SER A 21 0.71 8.31 -9.09
C SER A 21 0.75 8.64 -7.61
N ASP A 22 0.93 9.90 -7.24
CA ASP A 22 0.75 10.36 -5.87
C ASP A 22 -0.71 10.75 -5.60
N ARG A 23 -1.62 9.79 -5.84
CA ARG A 23 -3.07 9.94 -5.69
C ARG A 23 -3.58 8.91 -4.70
N ILE A 24 -4.75 9.17 -4.10
CA ILE A 24 -5.36 8.28 -3.11
C ILE A 24 -5.60 6.87 -3.67
N THR A 25 -5.89 6.75 -4.97
CA THR A 25 -6.09 5.49 -5.69
C THR A 25 -4.83 4.63 -5.80
N ASN A 26 -3.67 5.17 -5.39
CA ASN A 26 -2.40 4.46 -5.37
C ASN A 26 -1.80 4.41 -3.95
N ALA A 27 -2.61 4.66 -2.92
CA ALA A 27 -2.14 4.73 -1.54
C ALA A 27 -3.05 3.93 -0.60
N VAL A 28 -2.44 3.20 0.34
CA VAL A 28 -3.15 2.44 1.38
C VAL A 28 -2.56 2.74 2.74
N ALA A 29 -3.41 2.88 3.75
CA ALA A 29 -3.00 3.07 5.14
C ALA A 29 -2.64 1.71 5.76
N LEU A 30 -1.38 1.53 6.17
CA LEU A 30 -0.88 0.31 6.80
C LEU A 30 -0.27 0.62 8.17
N CYS A 31 -0.40 -0.30 9.13
CA CYS A 31 0.39 -0.16 10.36
C CYS A 31 1.88 -0.34 10.03
N ARG A 32 2.77 0.15 10.90
CA ARG A 32 4.23 0.11 10.69
C ARG A 32 4.76 -1.29 10.37
N ASN A 33 4.21 -2.34 10.98
CA ASN A 33 4.60 -3.72 10.73
C ASN A 33 4.18 -4.19 9.32
N CYS A 34 2.94 -3.90 8.91
CA CYS A 34 2.46 -4.22 7.57
C CYS A 34 3.17 -3.42 6.48
N HIS A 35 3.51 -2.16 6.76
CA HIS A 35 4.30 -1.31 5.88
C HIS A 35 5.68 -1.93 5.61
N GLN A 36 6.41 -2.35 6.65
CA GLN A 36 7.71 -3.01 6.51
C GLN A 36 7.64 -4.37 5.81
N CYS A 37 6.67 -5.21 6.16
CA CYS A 37 6.48 -6.49 5.47
C CYS A 37 6.19 -6.30 3.98
N SER A 38 5.43 -5.26 3.60
CA SER A 38 5.11 -4.98 2.20
C SER A 38 6.33 -4.53 1.40
N HIS A 39 7.22 -3.71 1.98
CA HIS A 39 8.52 -3.38 1.37
C HIS A 39 9.38 -4.63 1.16
N ARG A 40 9.56 -5.44 2.20
CA ARG A 40 10.38 -6.67 2.13
C ARG A 40 9.84 -7.70 1.14
N ALA A 41 8.52 -7.90 1.12
CA ALA A 41 7.89 -8.85 0.19
C ALA A 41 8.11 -8.44 -1.27
N ARG A 42 8.11 -7.14 -1.58
CA ARG A 42 8.35 -6.63 -2.94
C ARG A 42 9.79 -6.70 -3.40
N GLU A 43 10.72 -6.53 -2.49
CA GLU A 43 12.14 -6.76 -2.77
C GLU A 43 12.42 -8.24 -3.10
N GLN A 44 11.66 -9.15 -2.48
CA GLN A 44 11.90 -10.60 -2.56
C GLN A 44 11.00 -11.33 -3.57
N THR A 45 10.03 -10.65 -4.20
CA THR A 45 9.10 -11.29 -5.15
C THR A 45 9.02 -10.50 -6.47
N PRO A 46 8.84 -11.18 -7.62
CA PRO A 46 8.62 -10.49 -8.88
C PRO A 46 7.37 -9.59 -8.76
N ALA A 47 7.51 -8.34 -9.20
CA ALA A 47 6.60 -7.22 -8.94
C ALA A 47 5.09 -7.52 -9.09
N VAL A 48 4.73 -8.45 -9.99
CA VAL A 48 3.35 -8.90 -10.24
C VAL A 48 2.68 -9.54 -9.01
N THR A 49 3.42 -10.26 -8.17
CA THR A 49 2.83 -11.05 -7.06
C THR A 49 2.58 -10.25 -5.79
N ALA A 50 3.49 -9.33 -5.43
CA ALA A 50 3.26 -8.45 -4.29
C ALA A 50 2.25 -7.34 -4.56
N ASP A 51 2.13 -6.90 -5.83
CA ASP A 51 1.09 -5.97 -6.26
C ASP A 51 -0.32 -6.57 -6.14
N ALA A 52 -0.47 -7.88 -6.43
CA ALA A 52 -1.76 -8.59 -6.30
C ALA A 52 -2.27 -8.64 -4.85
N ARG A 53 -1.39 -8.82 -3.86
CA ARG A 53 -1.77 -8.88 -2.44
C ARG A 53 -2.23 -7.54 -1.89
N LEU A 54 -1.71 -6.44 -2.45
CA LEU A 54 -2.10 -5.10 -2.05
C LEU A 54 -3.37 -4.63 -2.78
N LYS A 55 -3.54 -5.01 -4.05
CA LYS A 55 -4.78 -4.81 -4.82
C LYS A 55 -6.00 -5.50 -4.20
N LEU A 56 -5.81 -6.61 -3.49
CA LEU A 56 -6.89 -7.27 -2.73
C LEU A 56 -7.37 -6.47 -1.51
N LEU A 57 -6.54 -5.57 -0.97
CA LEU A 57 -6.95 -4.62 0.07
C LEU A 57 -7.70 -3.42 -0.52
N ASP A 58 -7.50 -3.16 -1.81
CA ASP A 58 -8.24 -2.16 -2.59
C ASP A 58 -9.54 -2.77 -3.15
N ARG A 59 -10.50 -3.06 -2.27
CA ARG A 59 -11.88 -3.42 -2.68
C ARG A 59 -12.64 -2.27 -3.37
N THR A 60 -11.96 -1.16 -3.71
CA THR A 60 -12.56 0.04 -4.29
C THR A 60 -12.34 0.19 -5.79
N GLU A 61 -11.39 -0.52 -6.40
CA GLU A 61 -11.23 -0.55 -7.87
C GLU A 61 -12.09 -1.66 -8.52
N ALA A 62 -13.37 -1.74 -8.14
CA ALA A 62 -14.40 -2.49 -8.85
C ALA A 62 -15.35 -1.53 -9.58
N ASN A 63 -14.88 -1.09 -10.76
CA ASN A 63 -15.66 -0.71 -11.95
C ASN A 63 -16.39 0.66 -11.96
N PRO A 64 -16.66 1.19 -13.17
CA PRO A 64 -15.96 2.26 -13.87
C PRO A 64 -16.44 3.69 -13.52
#